data_AF-Q47108-F1
#
_entry.id   AF-Q47108-F1
#
_cell.length_a   1.000
_cell.length_b   1.000
_cell.length_c   1.000
_cell.angle_alpha   90.00
_cell.angle_beta   90.00
_cell.angle_gamma   90.00
#
_symmetry.space_group_name_H-M   'P 1'
#
loop_
_entity.id
_entity.type
_entity.pdbx_description
1 polymer ?
#
loop_
_entity_poly.entity_id
_entity_poly.type
_entity_poly.pdbx_seq_one_letter_code
_entity_poly.pdbx_strand_id
1 'polypeptide(L)'
;VAEKAKDERELLEKTSELIAGMGDKIGEHLGDKYKAIAKDIADNIKNFQGKTIRSFDDAMASLNKITANPAMKINKADRDALVNAWKHVDAQDMANKLGNLSKAFKVADVVMKVEKVREKSIEGYETGNWGPLMLEVESWVLSGIASSVALGIFSATLGAYALSLGVPAIAVGIAGILLAAVVGALIDDKFADALNNEIIRPAH
;
A
#
# COMPACT_ATOMS: atom_id res chain seq x y z
N VAL A 1 16.79 21.34 -9.58
CA VAL A 1 15.36 21.11 -9.91
C VAL A 1 15.20 19.91 -10.84
N ALA A 2 15.88 19.87 -11.99
CA ALA A 2 15.79 18.75 -12.95
C ALA A 2 16.14 17.38 -12.34
N GLU A 3 17.18 17.30 -11.50
CA GLU A 3 17.59 16.02 -10.89
C GLU A 3 16.56 15.49 -9.89
N LYS A 4 15.98 16.35 -9.04
CA LYS A 4 14.89 15.96 -8.13
C LYS A 4 13.66 15.44 -8.88
N ALA A 5 13.28 16.11 -9.98
CA ALA A 5 12.17 15.68 -10.81
C ALA A 5 12.45 14.34 -11.51
N LYS A 6 13.70 14.10 -11.91
CA LYS A 6 14.13 12.81 -12.47
C LYS A 6 14.06 11.69 -11.43
N ASP A 7 14.62 11.93 -10.24
CA ASP A 7 14.65 10.96 -9.15
C ASP A 7 13.21 10.63 -8.68
N GLU A 8 12.33 11.63 -8.58
CA GLU A 8 10.91 11.43 -8.28
C GLU A 8 10.21 10.56 -9.34
N ARG A 9 10.47 10.82 -10.63
CA ARG A 9 9.90 10.01 -11.72
C ARG A 9 10.40 8.57 -11.68
N GLU A 10 11.69 8.37 -11.41
CA GLU A 10 12.29 7.04 -11.28
C GLU A 10 11.68 6.27 -10.09
N LEU A 11 11.49 6.94 -8.96
CA LEU A 11 10.80 6.39 -7.79
C LEU A 11 9.37 5.95 -8.14
N LEU A 12 8.58 6.80 -8.79
CA LEU A 12 7.20 6.47 -9.18
C LEU A 12 7.14 5.32 -10.19
N GLU A 13 8.07 5.26 -11.14
CA GLU A 13 8.16 4.16 -12.10
C GLU A 13 8.47 2.82 -11.40
N LYS A 14 9.43 2.81 -10.48
CA LYS A 14 9.77 1.61 -9.70
C LYS A 14 8.67 1.21 -8.72
N THR A 15 7.98 2.17 -8.11
CA THR A 15 6.79 1.89 -7.31
C THR A 15 5.68 1.28 -8.17
N SER A 16 5.44 1.82 -9.37
CA SER A 16 4.45 1.27 -10.31
C SER A 16 4.75 -0.19 -10.66
N GLU A 17 6.01 -0.52 -10.96
CA GLU A 17 6.45 -1.90 -11.19
C GLU A 17 6.17 -2.82 -9.99
N LEU A 18 6.44 -2.35 -8.76
CA LEU A 18 6.16 -3.12 -7.54
C LEU A 18 4.66 -3.36 -7.31
N ILE A 19 3.82 -2.36 -7.56
CA ILE A 19 2.35 -2.50 -7.41
C ILE A 19 1.77 -3.39 -8.51
N ALA A 20 2.27 -3.31 -9.74
CA ALA A 20 1.89 -4.24 -10.80
C ALA A 20 2.29 -5.68 -10.44
N GLY A 21 3.52 -5.90 -9.96
CA GLY A 21 3.98 -7.23 -9.51
C GLY A 21 3.20 -7.77 -8.31
N MET A 22 2.83 -6.90 -7.36
CA MET A 22 1.87 -7.25 -6.29
C MET A 22 0.53 -7.69 -6.89
N GLY A 23 0.02 -6.93 -7.87
CA GLY A 23 -1.19 -7.22 -8.62
C GLY A 23 -1.18 -8.62 -9.23
N ASP A 24 -0.09 -8.98 -9.91
CA ASP A 24 0.08 -10.29 -10.53
C ASP A 24 0.08 -11.40 -9.48
N LYS A 25 0.91 -11.29 -8.44
CA LYS A 25 1.02 -12.31 -7.37
C LYS A 25 -0.31 -12.55 -6.66
N ILE A 26 -0.98 -11.49 -6.22
CA ILE A 26 -2.23 -11.61 -5.46
C ILE A 26 -3.38 -11.99 -6.40
N GLY A 27 -3.33 -11.54 -7.65
CA GLY A 27 -4.27 -11.91 -8.70
C GLY A 27 -4.28 -13.40 -9.03
N GLU A 28 -3.25 -14.17 -8.68
CA GLU A 28 -3.29 -15.64 -8.73
C GLU A 28 -4.35 -16.22 -7.78
N HIS A 29 -4.70 -15.50 -6.72
CA HIS A 29 -5.69 -15.89 -5.73
C HIS A 29 -7.03 -15.15 -5.88
N LEU A 30 -7.02 -13.90 -6.33
CA LEU A 30 -8.21 -13.04 -6.46
C LEU A 30 -8.73 -12.88 -7.89
N GLY A 31 -8.00 -13.37 -8.89
CA GLY A 31 -8.39 -13.35 -10.30
C GLY A 31 -8.09 -12.03 -11.03
N ASP A 32 -8.43 -12.01 -12.32
CA ASP A 32 -8.00 -10.97 -13.25
C ASP A 32 -8.62 -9.58 -12.98
N LYS A 33 -9.80 -9.53 -12.33
CA LYS A 33 -10.39 -8.26 -11.88
C LYS A 33 -9.46 -7.55 -10.88
N TYR A 34 -8.85 -8.30 -9.96
CA TYR A 34 -7.90 -7.72 -9.03
C TYR A 34 -6.64 -7.24 -9.75
N LYS A 35 -6.11 -8.03 -10.69
CA LYS A 35 -4.96 -7.61 -11.52
C LYS A 35 -5.23 -6.31 -12.26
N ALA A 36 -6.43 -6.16 -12.82
CA ALA A 36 -6.82 -4.94 -13.52
C ALA A 36 -6.87 -3.72 -12.58
N ILE A 37 -7.43 -3.86 -11.38
CA ILE A 37 -7.44 -2.79 -10.37
C ILE A 37 -6.02 -2.44 -9.94
N ALA A 38 -5.18 -3.44 -9.63
CA ALA A 38 -3.80 -3.20 -9.24
C ALA A 38 -2.99 -2.51 -10.34
N LYS A 39 -3.25 -2.84 -11.61
CA LYS A 39 -2.65 -2.17 -12.75
C LYS A 39 -3.11 -0.71 -12.90
N ASP A 40 -4.40 -0.42 -12.70
CA ASP A 40 -4.90 0.97 -12.71
C ASP A 40 -4.29 1.79 -11.56
N ILE A 41 -4.12 1.19 -10.36
CA ILE A 41 -3.37 1.84 -9.26
C ILE A 41 -1.92 2.09 -9.68
N ALA A 42 -1.23 1.08 -10.24
CA ALA A 42 0.15 1.20 -10.69
C ALA A 42 0.32 2.30 -11.76
N ASP A 43 -0.60 2.41 -12.72
CA ASP A 43 -0.60 3.44 -13.76
C ASP A 43 -0.84 4.83 -13.17
N ASN A 44 -1.70 4.96 -12.15
CA ASN A 44 -1.91 6.23 -11.46
C ASN A 44 -0.66 6.67 -10.68
N ILE A 45 0.02 5.74 -10.01
CA ILE A 45 1.29 6.00 -9.32
C ILE A 45 2.35 6.47 -10.31
N LYS A 46 2.52 5.78 -11.44
CA LYS A 46 3.50 6.15 -12.47
C LYS A 46 3.33 7.60 -12.94
N ASN A 47 2.09 8.08 -12.98
CA ASN A 47 1.71 9.41 -13.44
C ASN A 47 1.37 10.38 -12.29
N PHE A 48 1.90 10.15 -11.09
CA PHE A 48 1.58 10.95 -9.90
C PHE A 48 2.52 12.14 -9.64
N GLN A 49 3.54 12.34 -10.47
CA GLN A 49 4.49 13.45 -10.30
C GLN A 49 3.78 14.80 -10.27
N GLY A 50 4.11 15.61 -9.26
CA GLY A 50 3.52 16.95 -9.07
C GLY A 50 2.07 16.96 -8.57
N LYS A 51 1.45 15.81 -8.29
CA LYS A 51 0.11 15.72 -7.68
C LYS A 51 0.20 15.65 -6.16
N THR A 52 -0.91 15.95 -5.50
CA THR A 52 -1.09 15.81 -4.05
C THR A 52 -1.89 14.55 -3.73
N ILE A 53 -1.51 13.83 -2.69
CA ILE A 53 -2.36 12.76 -2.14
C ILE A 53 -3.65 13.36 -1.58
N ARG A 54 -4.72 12.56 -1.53
CA ARG A 54 -5.99 12.95 -0.91
C ARG A 54 -5.80 13.23 0.59
N SER A 55 -6.68 14.06 1.16
CA SER A 55 -6.66 14.39 2.58
C SER A 55 -6.84 13.14 3.44
N PHE A 56 -6.40 13.18 4.71
CA PHE A 56 -6.63 12.08 5.65
C PHE A 56 -8.12 11.70 5.73
N ASP A 57 -9.00 12.69 5.86
CA ASP A 57 -10.45 12.44 5.98
C ASP A 57 -11.01 11.77 4.72
N ASP A 58 -10.62 12.24 3.54
CA ASP A 58 -11.02 11.66 2.25
C ASP A 58 -10.51 10.23 2.07
N ALA A 59 -9.25 9.98 2.43
CA ALA A 59 -8.65 8.66 2.31
C ALA A 59 -9.27 7.67 3.32
N MET A 60 -9.54 8.12 4.55
CA MET A 60 -10.24 7.32 5.55
C MET A 60 -11.68 7.02 5.15
N ALA A 61 -12.39 7.97 4.54
CA ALA A 61 -13.74 7.72 4.02
C ALA A 61 -13.75 6.59 2.99
N SER A 62 -12.81 6.61 2.03
CA SER A 62 -12.66 5.54 1.04
C SER A 62 -12.25 4.20 1.68
N LEU A 63 -11.30 4.21 2.61
CA LEU A 63 -10.87 2.98 3.29
C LEU A 63 -12.00 2.37 4.14
N ASN A 64 -12.82 3.19 4.79
CA ASN A 64 -13.95 2.74 5.59
C ASN A 64 -15.03 2.03 4.76
N LYS A 65 -15.19 2.38 3.47
CA LYS A 65 -16.07 1.61 2.57
C LYS A 65 -15.64 0.14 2.49
N ILE A 66 -14.34 -0.14 2.55
CA ILE A 66 -13.78 -1.49 2.48
C ILE A 66 -13.84 -2.18 3.85
N THR A 67 -13.32 -1.53 4.89
CA THR A 67 -13.18 -2.16 6.20
C THR A 67 -14.52 -2.37 6.92
N ALA A 68 -15.54 -1.57 6.59
CA ALA A 68 -16.90 -1.76 7.09
C ALA A 68 -17.69 -2.85 6.35
N ASN A 69 -17.17 -3.37 5.22
CA ASN A 69 -17.84 -4.42 4.47
C ASN A 69 -17.87 -5.73 5.29
N PRO A 70 -19.04 -6.32 5.57
CA PRO A 70 -19.13 -7.56 6.36
C PRO A 70 -18.35 -8.75 5.79
N ALA A 71 -18.11 -8.76 4.47
CA ALA A 71 -17.29 -9.78 3.80
C ALA A 71 -15.78 -9.61 4.03
N MET A 72 -15.33 -8.46 4.54
CA MET A 72 -13.92 -8.19 4.89
C MET A 72 -13.53 -8.63 6.30
N LYS A 73 -14.34 -9.46 6.97
CA LYS A 73 -14.01 -9.98 8.29
C LYS A 73 -12.79 -10.89 8.24
N ILE A 74 -11.76 -10.53 9.01
CA ILE A 74 -10.53 -11.32 9.17
C ILE A 74 -10.65 -12.19 10.42
N ASN A 75 -10.64 -13.51 10.23
CA ASN A 75 -10.62 -14.46 11.35
C ASN A 75 -9.28 -14.37 12.12
N LYS A 76 -9.22 -14.99 13.30
CA LYS A 76 -8.03 -14.91 14.15
C LYS A 76 -6.79 -15.53 13.50
N ALA A 77 -6.91 -16.66 12.81
CA ALA A 77 -5.77 -17.36 12.23
C ALA A 77 -5.12 -16.55 11.10
N ASP A 78 -5.93 -16.00 10.19
CA ASP A 78 -5.45 -15.15 9.10
C ASP A 78 -4.85 -13.85 9.64
N ARG A 79 -5.46 -13.25 10.67
CA ARG A 79 -4.92 -12.07 11.34
C ARG A 79 -3.56 -12.35 11.96
N ASP A 80 -3.43 -13.42 12.74
CA ASP A 80 -2.18 -13.79 13.40
C ASP A 80 -1.09 -14.08 12.35
N ALA A 81 -1.44 -14.70 11.21
CA ALA A 81 -0.52 -14.94 10.11
C ALA A 81 -0.01 -13.63 9.47
N LEU A 82 -0.90 -12.67 9.21
CA LEU A 82 -0.53 -11.36 8.62
C LEU A 82 0.29 -10.50 9.58
N VAL A 83 -0.08 -10.48 10.86
CA VAL A 83 0.70 -9.81 11.91
C VAL A 83 2.08 -10.43 12.04
N ASN A 84 2.19 -11.76 12.05
CA ASN A 84 3.48 -12.43 12.09
C ASN A 84 4.31 -12.15 10.83
N ALA A 85 3.70 -12.09 9.64
CA ALA A 85 4.41 -11.71 8.42
C ALA A 85 5.00 -10.29 8.53
N TRP A 86 4.26 -9.32 9.08
CA TRP A 86 4.81 -7.99 9.36
C TRP A 86 5.90 -8.01 10.41
N LYS A 87 5.75 -8.82 11.47
CA LYS A 87 6.77 -8.93 12.52
C LYS A 87 8.13 -9.41 11.98
N HIS A 88 8.14 -10.21 10.93
CA HIS A 88 9.35 -10.69 10.25
C HIS A 88 9.95 -9.69 9.24
N VAL A 89 9.28 -8.58 8.97
CA VAL A 89 9.88 -7.51 8.17
C VAL A 89 10.99 -6.85 8.97
N ASP A 90 12.23 -6.94 8.47
CA ASP A 90 13.34 -6.10 8.91
C ASP A 90 13.32 -4.80 8.10
N ALA A 91 13.17 -3.67 8.80
CA ALA A 91 13.04 -2.36 8.17
C ALA A 91 14.33 -1.91 7.46
N GLN A 92 15.50 -2.28 7.97
CA GLN A 92 16.78 -1.93 7.37
C GLN A 92 16.97 -2.70 6.06
N ASP A 93 16.69 -3.99 6.06
CA ASP A 93 16.77 -4.84 4.87
C ASP A 93 15.77 -4.41 3.80
N MET A 94 14.54 -4.08 4.19
CA MET A 94 13.55 -3.58 3.25
C MET A 94 13.96 -2.22 2.67
N ALA A 95 14.44 -1.28 3.50
CA ALA A 95 14.99 -0.02 3.01
C ALA A 95 16.17 -0.21 2.05
N ASN A 96 17.07 -1.15 2.35
CA ASN A 96 18.20 -1.49 1.49
C ASN A 96 17.73 -2.07 0.15
N LYS A 97 16.74 -2.97 0.16
CA LYS A 97 16.13 -3.52 -1.06
C LYS A 97 15.51 -2.42 -1.93
N LEU A 98 14.76 -1.50 -1.34
CA LEU A 98 14.19 -0.35 -2.06
C LEU A 98 15.29 0.57 -2.61
N GLY A 99 16.30 0.90 -1.81
CA GLY A 99 17.46 1.70 -2.24
C GLY A 99 18.29 1.06 -3.35
N ASN A 100 18.28 -0.27 -3.46
CA ASN A 100 18.92 -1.01 -4.55
C ASN A 100 18.06 -1.04 -5.82
N LEU A 101 16.73 -0.95 -5.71
CA LEU A 101 15.84 -0.81 -6.86
C LEU A 101 15.98 0.57 -7.52
N SER A 102 16.10 1.62 -6.71
CA SER A 102 16.45 2.96 -7.19
C SER A 102 17.12 3.78 -6.09
N LYS A 103 18.12 4.57 -6.48
CA LYS A 103 18.75 5.57 -5.60
C LYS A 103 17.74 6.57 -5.05
N ALA A 104 16.60 6.77 -5.73
CA ALA A 104 15.56 7.70 -5.30
C ALA A 104 14.85 7.26 -4.01
N PHE A 105 14.93 5.97 -3.63
CA PHE A 105 14.46 5.50 -2.32
C PHE A 105 15.44 5.76 -1.17
N LYS A 106 16.68 6.17 -1.45
CA LYS A 106 17.69 6.50 -0.41
C LYS A 106 17.45 7.90 0.16
N VAL A 107 16.20 8.20 0.50
CA VAL A 107 15.84 9.43 1.22
C VAL A 107 16.22 9.30 2.69
N ALA A 108 16.40 10.45 3.35
CA ALA A 108 16.62 10.48 4.79
C ALA A 108 15.50 9.69 5.50
N ASP A 109 15.89 8.94 6.52
CA ASP A 109 14.98 8.27 7.44
C ASP A 109 14.06 7.22 6.79
N VAL A 110 14.37 6.72 5.59
CA VAL A 110 13.55 5.69 4.92
C VAL A 110 13.39 4.44 5.79
N VAL A 111 14.42 4.07 6.56
CA VAL A 111 14.36 2.94 7.52
C VAL A 111 13.29 3.21 8.59
N MET A 112 13.25 4.42 9.16
CA MET A 112 12.23 4.79 10.14
C MET A 112 10.82 4.83 9.53
N LYS A 113 10.70 5.24 8.26
CA LYS A 113 9.41 5.23 7.54
C LYS A 113 8.90 3.82 7.33
N VAL A 114 9.78 2.91 6.92
CA VAL A 114 9.44 1.48 6.79
C VAL A 114 9.03 0.89 8.14
N GLU A 115 9.77 1.19 9.22
CA GLU A 115 9.41 0.72 10.56
C GLU A 115 8.04 1.24 11.01
N LYS A 116 7.74 2.51 10.77
CA LYS A 116 6.41 3.09 11.09
C LYS A 116 5.29 2.47 10.28
N VAL A 117 5.52 2.20 8.98
CA VAL A 117 4.54 1.48 8.15
C VAL A 117 4.31 0.07 8.70
N ARG A 118 5.37 -0.64 9.11
CA ARG A 118 5.28 -1.97 9.74
C ARG A 118 4.48 -1.93 11.04
N GLU A 119 4.87 -1.09 12.00
CA GLU A 119 4.21 -0.94 13.31
C GLU A 119 2.71 -0.63 13.14
N LYS A 120 2.39 0.35 12.30
CA LYS A 120 1.02 0.82 12.10
C LYS A 120 0.18 -0.11 11.25
N SER A 121 0.80 -0.90 10.37
CA SER A 121 0.10 -2.00 9.69
C SER A 121 -0.26 -3.10 10.67
N ILE A 122 0.64 -3.46 11.60
CA ILE A 122 0.34 -4.41 12.67
C ILE A 122 -0.86 -3.92 13.49
N GLU A 123 -0.86 -2.65 13.92
CA GLU A 123 -2.00 -2.06 14.63
C GLU A 123 -3.30 -2.15 13.82
N GLY A 124 -3.25 -1.85 12.52
CA GLY A 124 -4.40 -1.97 11.62
C GLY A 124 -4.97 -3.40 11.56
N TYR A 125 -4.11 -4.43 11.50
CA TYR A 125 -4.55 -5.82 11.54
C TYR A 125 -5.07 -6.26 12.92
N GLU A 126 -4.42 -5.83 14.00
CA GLU A 126 -4.77 -6.23 15.36
C GLU A 126 -6.09 -5.59 15.84
N THR A 127 -6.30 -4.31 15.50
CA THR A 127 -7.39 -3.49 16.04
C THR A 127 -8.47 -3.13 15.03
N GLY A 128 -8.18 -3.24 13.74
CA GLY A 128 -9.02 -2.71 12.66
C GLY A 128 -8.89 -1.19 12.47
N ASN A 129 -8.10 -0.49 13.29
CA ASN A 129 -7.88 0.94 13.17
C ASN A 129 -6.71 1.25 12.23
N TRP A 130 -7.02 1.65 11.00
CA TRP A 130 -6.02 2.04 10.00
C TRP A 130 -5.67 3.53 10.02
N GLY A 131 -6.34 4.33 10.87
CA GLY A 131 -6.09 5.77 11.01
C GLY A 131 -4.62 6.11 11.28
N PRO A 132 -3.92 5.45 12.22
CA PRO A 132 -2.51 5.71 12.49
C PRO A 132 -1.60 5.56 11.27
N LEU A 133 -1.88 4.56 10.42
CA LEU A 133 -1.13 4.32 9.18
C LEU A 133 -1.34 5.45 8.17
N MET A 134 -2.60 5.87 7.95
CA MET A 134 -2.92 6.94 7.02
C MET A 134 -2.38 8.29 7.50
N LEU A 135 -2.47 8.57 8.80
CA LEU A 135 -1.86 9.76 9.42
C LEU A 135 -0.33 9.78 9.30
N GLU A 136 0.34 8.61 9.29
CA GLU A 136 1.79 8.55 9.06
C GLU A 136 2.14 9.15 7.70
N VAL A 137 1.42 8.75 6.65
CA VAL A 137 1.69 9.23 5.28
C VAL A 137 1.38 10.71 5.17
N GLU A 138 0.29 11.19 5.76
CA GLU A 138 -0.03 12.61 5.81
C GLU A 138 1.06 13.40 6.56
N SER A 139 1.56 12.87 7.69
CA SER A 139 2.62 13.52 8.47
C SER A 139 3.92 13.70 7.69
N TRP A 140 4.25 12.78 6.78
CA TRP A 140 5.40 12.91 5.88
C TRP A 140 5.25 14.13 4.98
N VAL A 141 4.05 14.31 4.41
CA VAL A 141 3.75 15.45 3.54
C VAL A 141 3.77 16.75 4.32
N LEU A 142 3.16 16.79 5.51
CA LEU A 142 3.20 17.96 6.40
C LEU A 142 4.63 18.31 6.84
N SER A 143 5.52 17.32 6.93
CA SER A 143 6.95 17.51 7.22
C SER A 143 7.77 17.99 6.01
N GLY A 144 7.13 18.24 4.86
CA GLY A 144 7.75 18.79 3.66
C GLY A 144 8.17 17.76 2.60
N ILE A 145 7.82 16.48 2.75
CA ILE A 145 8.05 15.48 1.70
C ILE A 145 7.01 15.71 0.59
N ALA A 146 7.46 15.74 -0.66
CA ALA A 146 6.54 15.83 -1.80
C ALA A 146 5.55 14.65 -1.79
N SER A 147 4.27 14.91 -2.05
CA SER A 147 3.22 13.88 -1.95
C SER A 147 3.46 12.66 -2.83
N SER A 148 4.03 12.85 -4.02
CA SER A 148 4.47 11.78 -4.92
C SER A 148 5.56 10.89 -4.30
N VAL A 149 6.52 11.49 -3.61
CA VAL A 149 7.59 10.76 -2.91
C VAL A 149 7.01 10.01 -1.71
N ALA A 150 6.12 10.64 -0.93
CA ALA A 150 5.43 10.01 0.19
C ALA A 150 4.61 8.79 -0.29
N LEU A 151 3.79 8.97 -1.33
CA LEU A 151 3.01 7.90 -1.96
C LEU A 151 3.92 6.78 -2.47
N GLY A 152 5.02 7.13 -3.12
CA GLY A 152 5.93 6.15 -3.70
C GLY A 152 6.67 5.31 -2.67
N ILE A 153 7.15 5.91 -1.57
CA ILE A 153 7.78 5.19 -0.45
C ILE A 153 6.76 4.28 0.23
N PHE A 154 5.56 4.81 0.53
CA PHE A 154 4.49 4.04 1.17
C PHE A 154 4.12 2.82 0.32
N SER A 155 3.77 3.05 -0.94
CA SER A 155 3.34 2.01 -1.88
C SER A 155 4.45 1.00 -2.17
N ALA A 156 5.71 1.43 -2.27
CA ALA A 156 6.83 0.53 -2.49
C ALA A 156 7.08 -0.39 -1.28
N THR A 157 6.94 0.14 -0.06
CA THR A 157 7.02 -0.65 1.19
C THR A 157 5.94 -1.74 1.19
N LEU A 158 4.70 -1.36 0.87
CA LEU A 158 3.57 -2.29 0.80
C LEU A 158 3.72 -3.33 -0.32
N GLY A 159 4.15 -2.91 -1.51
CA GLY A 159 4.40 -3.82 -2.63
C GLY A 159 5.52 -4.82 -2.32
N ALA A 160 6.62 -4.37 -1.70
CA ALA A 160 7.71 -5.25 -1.28
C ALA A 160 7.26 -6.26 -0.22
N TYR A 161 6.47 -5.81 0.78
CA TYR A 161 5.85 -6.71 1.75
C TYR A 161 4.98 -7.76 1.06
N ALA A 162 4.08 -7.36 0.16
CA ALA A 162 3.19 -8.28 -0.56
C ALA A 162 3.96 -9.35 -1.34
N LEU A 163 5.00 -8.93 -2.07
CA LEU A 163 5.86 -9.84 -2.83
C LEU A 163 6.60 -10.83 -1.92
N SER A 164 6.88 -10.46 -0.67
CA SER A 164 7.51 -11.35 0.34
C SER A 164 6.54 -12.27 1.10
N LEU A 165 5.22 -12.10 0.95
CA LEU A 165 4.23 -12.90 1.68
C LEU A 165 4.38 -14.41 1.40
N GLY A 166 4.57 -15.17 2.48
CA GLY A 166 4.54 -16.63 2.53
C GLY A 166 3.46 -17.15 3.49
N VAL A 167 2.26 -16.57 3.40
CA VAL A 167 1.10 -16.89 4.25
C VAL A 167 0.05 -17.69 3.47
N PRO A 168 -0.97 -18.28 4.12
CA PRO A 168 -2.05 -18.98 3.41
C PRO A 168 -2.76 -18.11 2.37
N ALA A 169 -3.27 -18.73 1.30
CA ALA A 169 -3.86 -18.01 0.15
C ALA A 169 -4.99 -17.05 0.54
N ILE A 170 -5.82 -17.41 1.52
CA ILE A 170 -6.89 -16.54 2.03
C ILE A 170 -6.30 -15.27 2.66
N ALA A 171 -5.27 -15.41 3.50
CA ALA A 171 -4.55 -14.29 4.09
C ALA A 171 -3.85 -13.43 3.02
N VAL A 172 -3.29 -14.03 1.96
CA VAL A 172 -2.73 -13.28 0.81
C VAL A 172 -3.82 -12.44 0.13
N GLY A 173 -5.01 -13.01 -0.10
CA GLY A 173 -6.15 -12.28 -0.66
C GLY A 173 -6.59 -11.11 0.21
N ILE A 174 -6.74 -11.32 1.51
CA ILE A 174 -7.10 -10.28 2.48
C ILE A 174 -6.07 -9.15 2.49
N ALA A 175 -4.78 -9.50 2.59
CA ALA A 175 -3.70 -8.52 2.53
C ALA A 175 -3.76 -7.74 1.22
N GLY A 176 -3.95 -8.40 0.09
CA GLY A 176 -4.02 -7.74 -1.20
C GLY A 176 -5.14 -6.72 -1.34
N ILE A 177 -6.32 -7.03 -0.83
CA ILE A 177 -7.45 -6.10 -0.83
C ILE A 177 -7.10 -4.88 0.04
N LEU A 178 -6.55 -5.10 1.24
CA LEU A 178 -6.21 -4.00 2.15
C LEU A 178 -5.06 -3.13 1.64
N LEU A 179 -4.01 -3.72 1.07
CA LEU A 179 -2.88 -2.99 0.49
C LEU A 179 -3.33 -2.14 -0.71
N ALA A 180 -4.16 -2.71 -1.59
CA ALA A 180 -4.77 -1.96 -2.69
C ALA A 180 -5.69 -0.84 -2.17
N ALA A 181 -6.45 -1.10 -1.09
CA ALA A 181 -7.35 -0.12 -0.50
C ALA A 181 -6.59 1.08 0.10
N VAL A 182 -5.55 0.85 0.91
CA VAL A 182 -4.81 1.95 1.55
C VAL A 182 -4.03 2.78 0.54
N VAL A 183 -3.46 2.16 -0.51
CA VAL A 183 -2.79 2.90 -1.59
C VAL A 183 -3.81 3.62 -2.46
N GLY A 184 -4.87 2.94 -2.88
CA GLY A 184 -5.93 3.51 -3.72
C GLY A 184 -6.62 4.69 -3.05
N ALA A 185 -6.88 4.61 -1.74
CA ALA A 185 -7.51 5.68 -0.97
C ALA A 185 -6.73 7.02 -1.01
N LEU A 186 -5.40 6.97 -1.07
CA LEU A 186 -4.54 8.15 -1.19
C LEU A 186 -4.58 8.79 -2.58
N ILE A 187 -5.06 8.05 -3.59
CA ILE A 187 -5.07 8.46 -4.99
C ILE A 187 -6.48 8.90 -5.40
N ASP A 188 -7.46 8.01 -5.28
CA ASP A 188 -8.82 8.21 -5.81
C ASP A 188 -9.83 7.27 -5.12
N ASP A 189 -11.02 7.78 -4.82
CA ASP A 189 -12.11 7.01 -4.19
C ASP A 189 -12.62 5.87 -5.08
N LYS A 190 -12.45 5.99 -6.41
CA LYS A 190 -12.88 4.94 -7.37
C LYS A 190 -12.31 3.57 -7.04
N PHE A 191 -11.13 3.50 -6.44
CA PHE A 191 -10.48 2.22 -6.12
C PHE A 191 -11.19 1.49 -4.98
N ALA A 192 -11.74 2.22 -4.00
CA ALA A 192 -12.56 1.63 -2.95
C ALA A 192 -13.85 1.05 -3.55
N ASP A 193 -14.49 1.78 -4.45
CA ASP A 193 -15.71 1.31 -5.12
C ASP A 193 -15.42 0.06 -5.99
N ALA A 194 -14.32 0.08 -6.75
CA ALA A 194 -13.90 -1.06 -7.57
C ALA A 194 -13.61 -2.31 -6.72
N LEU A 195 -12.87 -2.18 -5.61
CA LEU A 195 -12.58 -3.32 -4.73
C LEU A 195 -13.87 -3.90 -4.11
N ASN A 196 -14.77 -3.05 -3.63
CA ASN A 196 -16.04 -3.50 -3.05
C ASN A 196 -16.94 -4.21 -4.07
N ASN A 197 -17.11 -3.62 -5.25
CA ASN A 197 -18.06 -4.10 -6.23
C ASN A 197 -17.54 -5.28 -7.05
N GLU A 198 -16.23 -5.33 -7.29
CA GLU A 198 -15.66 -6.31 -8.22
C GLU A 198 -14.94 -7.47 -7.54
N ILE A 199 -14.39 -7.26 -6.35
CA ILE A 199 -13.52 -8.23 -5.67
C ILE A 199 -14.19 -8.79 -4.42
N ILE A 200 -14.66 -7.92 -3.52
CA ILE A 200 -15.16 -8.34 -2.20
C ILE A 200 -16.55 -8.95 -2.29
N ARG A 201 -17.38 -8.47 -3.24
CA ARG A 201 -18.78 -8.84 -3.52
C ARG A 201 -19.62 -9.18 -2.26
N PRO A 202 -20.57 -8.32 -1.85
CA PRO A 202 -21.44 -8.65 -0.73
C PRO A 202 -22.15 -9.97 -0.98
N ALA A 203 -22.28 -10.80 0.07
CA ALA A 203 -23.11 -12.00 0.01
C ALA A 203 -24.55 -11.59 -0.34
N HIS A 204 -24.97 -11.92 -1.57
CA HIS A 204 -26.34 -11.75 -2.04
C HIS A 204 -27.26 -12.79 -1.39
#